data_AF-A0A0R1L348-F1
#
_entry.id   AF-A0A0R1L348-F1
#
_cell.length_a   1.000
_cell.length_b   1.000
_cell.length_c   1.000
_cell.angle_alpha   90.00
_cell.angle_beta   90.00
_cell.angle_gamma   90.00
#
_symmetry.space_group_name_H-M   'P 1'
#
loop_
_entity.id
_entity.type
_entity.pdbx_description
1 polymer ?
#
loop_
_entity_poly.entity_id
_entity_poly.type
_entity_poly.pdbx_seq_one_letter_code
_entity_poly.pdbx_strand_id
1 'polypeptide(L)'
;METVDSKTIKPTPLEASNREKLKRLYKNKGFKTIPQLPSEQEAERIVVTYRNFPASLVPKEYMDPIELDGNSLLRGDIVALWWTTSRKNISNPPQYFLYEYGVDYYGSLSKLKSLGLLTSDDKLTESGETVVQKSKKIIWQHKAAKTIKSDGTVKYSSSRGVSGKLLVVNKAKYPKTPRKDYLESYFVKSNQRIQYLWESKQYELCEKEALEQVDLGNKFPAVYSILAMLYRKQKRYQDELDILKKGVEAQISIQNPGVAIRDFRKRIIRVEELINK
;
A
#
# COMPACT_ATOMS: atom_id res chain seq x y z
N MET A 1 -75.08 10.60 18.09
CA MET A 1 -74.62 9.36 17.44
C MET A 1 -74.33 9.77 16.01
N GLU A 2 -73.09 9.86 15.54
CA GLU A 2 -72.04 8.85 15.59
C GLU A 2 -70.67 9.45 15.97
N THR A 3 -69.93 8.67 16.74
CA THR A 3 -68.53 8.85 17.13
C THR A 3 -67.62 8.56 15.94
N VAL A 4 -66.80 9.53 15.53
CA VAL A 4 -65.71 9.28 14.58
C VAL A 4 -64.49 8.84 15.38
N ASP A 5 -64.13 7.57 15.20
CA ASP A 5 -63.00 6.89 15.82
C ASP A 5 -61.68 7.62 15.58
N SER A 6 -61.00 7.96 16.68
CA SER A 6 -59.61 8.36 16.70
C SER A 6 -58.73 7.16 16.33
N LYS A 7 -58.34 7.04 15.06
CA LYS A 7 -57.29 6.11 14.65
C LYS A 7 -55.98 6.50 15.33
N THR A 8 -55.59 5.71 16.33
CA THR A 8 -54.28 5.74 16.95
C THR A 8 -53.23 5.37 15.90
N ILE A 9 -52.52 6.37 15.37
CA ILE A 9 -51.35 6.13 14.52
C ILE A 9 -50.26 5.58 15.45
N LYS A 10 -50.01 4.26 15.37
CA LYS A 10 -48.81 3.68 16.00
C LYS A 10 -47.58 4.31 15.34
N PRO A 11 -46.64 4.89 16.10
CA PRO A 11 -45.43 5.43 15.51
C PRO A 11 -44.65 4.30 14.85
N THR A 12 -44.36 4.46 13.55
CA THR A 12 -43.45 3.62 12.78
C THR A 12 -42.12 3.54 13.53
N PRO A 13 -41.48 2.36 13.67
CA PRO A 13 -40.19 2.28 14.35
C PRO A 13 -39.20 3.20 13.66
N LEU A 14 -38.61 4.14 14.40
CA LEU A 14 -37.57 5.03 13.89
C LEU A 14 -36.48 4.16 13.25
N GLU A 15 -36.32 4.20 11.93
CA GLU A 15 -35.30 3.40 11.26
C GLU A 15 -33.93 3.73 11.85
N ALA A 16 -33.20 2.71 12.30
CA ALA A 16 -31.88 2.91 12.89
C ALA A 16 -30.96 3.62 11.88
N SER A 17 -30.19 4.61 12.36
CA SER A 17 -29.24 5.33 11.49
C SER A 17 -28.23 4.37 10.86
N ASN A 18 -27.64 4.75 9.73
CA ASN A 18 -26.68 3.90 9.04
C ASN A 18 -25.41 3.69 9.88
N ARG A 19 -25.04 4.67 10.72
CA ARG A 19 -23.98 4.48 11.73
C ARG A 19 -24.37 3.43 12.77
N GLU A 20 -25.60 3.42 13.26
CA GLU A 20 -26.06 2.39 14.21
C GLU A 20 -26.13 1.00 13.56
N LYS A 21 -26.57 0.92 12.29
CA LYS A 21 -26.50 -0.33 11.50
C LYS A 21 -25.06 -0.83 11.35
N LEU A 22 -24.12 0.05 11.03
CA LEU A 22 -22.69 -0.28 10.92
C LEU A 22 -22.08 -0.72 12.26
N LYS A 23 -22.44 -0.03 13.36
CA LYS A 23 -22.04 -0.41 14.72
C LYS A 23 -22.49 -1.83 15.07
N ARG A 24 -23.75 -2.16 14.78
CA ARG A 24 -24.31 -3.51 14.99
C ARG A 24 -23.59 -4.54 14.13
N LEU A 25 -23.26 -4.21 12.88
CA LEU A 25 -22.48 -5.08 12.00
C LEU A 25 -21.11 -5.42 12.61
N TYR A 26 -20.37 -4.44 13.13
CA TYR A 26 -19.09 -4.68 13.80
C TYR A 26 -19.24 -5.56 15.05
N LYS A 27 -20.25 -5.31 15.88
CA LYS A 27 -20.57 -6.16 17.05
C LYS A 27 -20.87 -7.60 16.64
N ASN A 28 -21.71 -7.80 15.62
CA ASN A 28 -22.11 -9.12 15.14
C ASN A 28 -20.92 -9.90 14.54
N LYS A 29 -19.92 -9.21 14.00
CA LYS A 29 -18.65 -9.81 13.54
C LYS A 29 -17.64 -10.04 14.68
N GLY A 30 -18.01 -9.74 15.92
CA GLY A 30 -17.24 -10.02 17.12
C GLY A 30 -15.97 -9.17 17.26
N PHE A 31 -16.01 -7.91 16.82
CA PHE A 31 -14.91 -6.96 17.05
C PHE A 31 -14.75 -6.69 18.55
N LYS A 32 -13.52 -6.73 19.06
CA LYS A 32 -13.22 -6.41 20.47
C LYS A 32 -13.41 -4.92 20.75
N THR A 33 -12.92 -4.09 19.84
CA THR A 33 -13.11 -2.63 19.86
C THR A 33 -13.91 -2.21 18.64
N ILE A 34 -14.90 -1.35 18.82
CA ILE A 34 -15.68 -0.82 17.70
C ILE A 34 -14.88 0.32 17.03
N PRO A 35 -14.67 0.28 15.69
CA PRO A 35 -14.05 1.38 14.97
C PRO A 35 -14.75 2.72 15.16
N GLN A 36 -13.99 3.80 15.04
CA GLN A 36 -14.54 5.12 14.81
C GLN A 36 -15.45 5.07 13.57
N LEU A 37 -16.71 5.47 13.75
CA LEU A 37 -17.70 5.41 12.69
C LEU A 37 -17.65 6.68 11.84
N PRO A 38 -17.62 6.56 10.49
CA PRO A 38 -17.61 7.70 9.59
C PRO A 38 -18.97 8.42 9.57
N SER A 39 -19.15 9.35 8.63
CA SER A 39 -20.43 10.03 8.40
C SER A 39 -21.56 9.05 8.07
N GLU A 40 -22.82 9.48 8.18
CA GLU A 40 -23.99 8.64 7.86
C GLU A 40 -23.95 8.13 6.40
N GLN A 41 -23.58 8.98 5.44
CA GLN A 41 -23.45 8.62 4.03
C GLN A 41 -22.37 7.56 3.80
N GLU A 42 -21.21 7.71 4.44
CA GLU A 42 -20.14 6.72 4.31
C GLU A 42 -20.47 5.42 5.03
N ALA A 43 -21.16 5.50 6.18
CA ALA A 43 -21.65 4.32 6.88
C ALA A 43 -22.65 3.54 6.01
N GLU A 44 -23.54 4.22 5.30
CA GLU A 44 -24.45 3.62 4.32
C GLU A 44 -23.68 2.89 3.22
N ARG A 45 -22.71 3.57 2.59
CA ARG A 45 -21.86 2.99 1.54
C ARG A 45 -21.19 1.71 2.01
N ILE A 46 -20.65 1.69 3.23
CA ILE A 46 -20.00 0.50 3.80
C ILE A 46 -21.03 -0.61 4.04
N VAL A 47 -22.18 -0.31 4.65
CA VAL A 47 -23.24 -1.29 4.96
C VAL A 47 -23.81 -1.93 3.69
N VAL A 48 -23.90 -1.18 2.59
CA VAL A 48 -24.37 -1.71 1.30
C VAL A 48 -23.30 -2.56 0.61
N THR A 49 -22.04 -2.14 0.64
CA THR A 49 -20.98 -2.75 -0.18
C THR A 49 -20.26 -3.92 0.48
N TYR A 50 -20.22 -4.01 1.83
CA TYR A 50 -19.32 -4.94 2.52
C TYR A 50 -19.54 -6.43 2.17
N ARG A 51 -20.75 -6.81 1.77
CA ARG A 51 -21.07 -8.20 1.41
C ARG A 51 -20.29 -8.65 0.17
N ASN A 52 -20.18 -7.76 -0.81
CA ASN A 52 -19.46 -8.01 -2.06
C ASN A 52 -17.97 -7.62 -1.93
N PHE A 53 -17.68 -6.65 -1.08
CA PHE A 53 -16.33 -6.16 -0.81
C PHE A 53 -16.05 -6.18 0.69
N PRO A 54 -15.65 -7.32 1.28
CA PRO A 54 -15.31 -7.40 2.70
C PRO A 54 -14.24 -6.38 3.14
N ALA A 55 -13.39 -5.95 2.20
CA ALA A 55 -12.40 -4.89 2.38
C ALA A 55 -12.99 -3.50 2.71
N SER A 56 -14.29 -3.29 2.53
CA SER A 56 -14.98 -2.04 2.96
C SER A 56 -15.04 -1.90 4.48
N LEU A 57 -14.84 -2.99 5.25
CA LEU A 57 -14.73 -2.94 6.70
C LEU A 57 -13.27 -2.84 7.13
N VAL A 58 -13.04 -2.14 8.24
CA VAL A 58 -11.74 -2.16 8.92
C VAL A 58 -11.39 -3.62 9.28
N PRO A 59 -10.15 -4.09 9.02
CA PRO A 59 -9.74 -5.44 9.39
C PRO A 59 -9.93 -5.68 10.89
N LYS A 60 -10.58 -6.78 11.24
CA LYS A 60 -10.88 -7.13 12.64
C LYS A 60 -9.61 -7.14 13.51
N GLU A 61 -8.51 -7.70 12.99
CA GLU A 61 -7.21 -7.75 13.67
C GLU A 61 -6.62 -6.37 14.02
N TYR A 62 -7.08 -5.28 13.41
CA TYR A 62 -6.59 -3.93 13.73
C TYR A 62 -7.29 -3.32 14.94
N MET A 63 -8.45 -3.86 15.28
CA MET A 63 -9.30 -3.42 16.39
C MET A 63 -9.10 -4.28 17.65
N ASP A 64 -8.13 -5.19 17.61
CA ASP A 64 -7.67 -5.94 18.76
C ASP A 64 -6.64 -5.11 19.53
N PRO A 65 -6.86 -4.84 20.84
CA PRO A 65 -5.87 -4.14 21.65
C PRO A 65 -4.54 -4.88 21.70
N ILE A 66 -3.46 -4.12 21.62
CA ILE A 66 -2.08 -4.60 21.65
C ILE A 66 -1.44 -4.01 22.90
N GLU A 67 -1.08 -4.89 23.83
CA GLU A 67 -0.38 -4.50 25.06
C GLU A 67 1.12 -4.32 24.78
N LEU A 68 1.61 -3.10 24.94
CA LEU A 68 3.02 -2.72 24.75
C LEU A 68 3.46 -1.83 25.89
N ASP A 69 4.41 -2.32 26.69
CA ASP A 69 5.02 -1.57 27.80
C ASP A 69 4.00 -0.95 28.76
N GLY A 70 2.98 -1.74 29.11
CA GLY A 70 1.88 -1.33 29.99
C GLY A 70 0.81 -0.47 29.32
N ASN A 71 0.93 -0.20 28.01
CA ASN A 71 -0.05 0.57 27.25
C ASN A 71 -0.90 -0.34 26.37
N SER A 72 -2.22 -0.17 26.45
CA SER A 72 -3.18 -0.82 25.56
C SER A 72 -3.46 0.05 24.33
N LEU A 73 -2.86 -0.32 23.19
CA LEU A 73 -2.91 0.47 21.95
C LEU A 73 -3.57 -0.31 20.82
N LEU A 74 -4.34 0.38 19.98
CA LEU A 74 -4.78 -0.18 18.70
C LEU A 74 -3.66 -0.06 17.68
N ARG A 75 -3.76 -0.85 16.61
CA ARG A 75 -2.84 -0.72 15.47
C ARG A 75 -2.84 0.71 14.91
N GLY A 76 -4.02 1.36 14.86
CA GLY A 76 -4.16 2.75 14.44
C GLY A 76 -3.38 3.73 15.31
N ASP A 77 -3.39 3.55 16.64
CA ASP A 77 -2.66 4.39 17.59
C ASP A 77 -1.14 4.31 17.33
N ILE A 78 -0.63 3.10 17.12
CA ILE A 78 0.80 2.86 16.83
C ILE A 78 1.20 3.51 15.50
N VAL A 79 0.35 3.41 14.48
CA VAL A 79 0.59 4.06 13.19
C VAL A 79 0.52 5.58 13.32
N ALA A 80 -0.37 6.11 14.15
CA ALA A 80 -0.44 7.55 14.42
C ALA A 80 0.85 8.03 15.09
N LEU A 81 1.28 7.36 16.17
CA LEU A 81 2.54 7.64 16.88
C LEU A 81 3.74 7.71 15.92
N TRP A 82 3.89 6.68 15.06
CA TRP A 82 4.95 6.65 14.05
C TRP A 82 4.80 7.75 12.99
N TRP A 83 3.59 7.97 12.48
CA TRP A 83 3.34 8.90 11.38
C TRP A 83 3.61 10.36 11.77
N THR A 84 3.11 10.77 12.94
CA THR A 84 3.27 12.12 13.48
C THR A 84 4.73 12.50 13.67
N THR A 85 5.56 11.52 14.05
CA THR A 85 6.97 11.75 14.40
C THR A 85 7.92 11.50 13.24
N SER A 86 7.47 10.80 12.19
CA SER A 86 8.28 10.49 11.00
C SER A 86 8.08 11.44 9.82
N ARG A 87 7.03 12.27 9.82
CA ARG A 87 6.69 13.15 8.70
C ARG A 87 6.96 14.61 9.06
N LYS A 88 7.78 15.27 8.25
CA LYS A 88 7.95 16.73 8.29
C LYS A 88 6.90 17.37 7.38
N ASN A 89 6.18 18.38 7.87
CA ASN A 89 5.35 19.31 7.09
C ASN A 89 4.13 18.70 6.37
N ILE A 90 3.24 17.99 7.07
CA ILE A 90 1.92 17.64 6.53
C ILE A 90 0.84 18.30 7.39
N SER A 91 -0.03 19.10 6.76
CA SER A 91 -1.05 19.89 7.43
C SER A 91 -2.26 19.08 7.90
N ASN A 92 -2.59 17.97 7.22
CA ASN A 92 -3.80 17.19 7.49
C ASN A 92 -3.52 15.69 7.66
N PRO A 93 -4.16 15.03 8.64
CA PRO A 93 -4.04 13.59 8.80
C PRO A 93 -4.69 12.85 7.63
N PRO A 94 -4.04 11.79 7.11
CA PRO A 94 -4.61 10.96 6.06
C PRO A 94 -5.90 10.25 6.47
N GLN A 95 -6.83 10.14 5.53
CA GLN A 95 -8.13 9.47 5.75
C GLN A 95 -8.01 7.97 6.08
N TYR A 96 -6.86 7.33 5.77
CA TYR A 96 -6.67 5.91 6.11
C TYR A 96 -6.74 5.65 7.62
N PHE A 97 -6.51 6.64 8.49
CA PHE A 97 -6.69 6.45 9.93
C PHE A 97 -8.12 6.03 10.28
N LEU A 98 -9.10 6.68 9.65
CA LEU A 98 -10.50 6.34 9.80
C LEU A 98 -10.85 5.05 9.04
N TYR A 99 -10.55 4.99 7.75
CA TYR A 99 -11.07 3.92 6.88
C TYR A 99 -10.29 2.62 6.93
N GLU A 100 -8.98 2.66 7.15
CA GLU A 100 -8.15 1.44 7.23
C GLU A 100 -7.92 0.99 8.66
N TYR A 101 -7.76 1.92 9.61
CA TYR A 101 -7.42 1.61 11.00
C TYR A 101 -8.57 1.79 12.00
N GLY A 102 -9.68 2.41 11.59
CA GLY A 102 -10.84 2.58 12.46
C GLY A 102 -10.58 3.50 13.66
N VAL A 103 -9.64 4.43 13.57
CA VAL A 103 -9.31 5.36 14.67
C VAL A 103 -9.55 6.80 14.25
N ASP A 104 -9.96 7.62 15.22
CA ASP A 104 -9.85 9.07 15.09
C ASP A 104 -8.41 9.50 15.35
N TYR A 105 -7.78 10.18 14.40
CA TYR A 105 -6.37 10.56 14.51
C TYR A 105 -6.13 11.52 15.68
N TYR A 106 -6.98 12.52 15.87
CA TYR A 106 -6.80 13.51 16.95
C TYR A 106 -7.10 12.92 18.32
N GLY A 107 -8.11 12.04 18.42
CA GLY A 107 -8.34 11.21 19.60
C GLY A 107 -7.14 10.32 19.92
N SER A 108 -6.52 9.71 18.90
CA SER A 108 -5.31 8.91 19.06
C SER A 108 -4.15 9.76 19.59
N LEU A 109 -3.92 10.96 19.07
CA LEU A 109 -2.88 11.87 19.59
C LEU A 109 -3.10 12.24 21.05
N SER A 110 -4.34 12.61 21.42
CA SER A 110 -4.68 12.92 22.80
C SER A 110 -4.40 11.74 23.74
N LYS A 111 -4.78 10.53 23.32
CA LYS A 111 -4.47 9.29 24.03
C LYS A 111 -2.96 9.08 24.18
N LEU A 112 -2.19 9.20 23.10
CA LEU A 112 -0.74 9.00 23.11
C LEU A 112 -0.02 10.02 24.03
N LYS A 113 -0.49 11.27 24.07
CA LYS A 113 0.01 12.29 25.01
C LYS A 113 -0.33 11.94 26.47
N SER A 114 -1.57 11.51 26.74
CA SER A 114 -1.97 11.10 28.09
C SER A 114 -1.20 9.89 28.61
N LEU A 115 -0.73 9.02 27.70
CA LEU A 115 0.11 7.86 28.03
C LEU A 115 1.60 8.22 28.12
N GLY A 116 1.97 9.49 27.94
CA GLY A 116 3.37 9.93 27.98
C GLY A 116 4.23 9.37 26.86
N LEU A 117 3.62 8.94 25.73
CA LEU A 117 4.33 8.44 24.54
C LEU A 117 4.70 9.58 23.59
N LEU A 118 3.97 10.68 23.65
CA LEU A 118 4.24 11.93 22.96
C LEU A 118 4.34 13.09 23.94
N THR A 119 5.24 14.02 23.64
CA THR A 119 5.28 15.34 24.29
C THR A 119 4.14 16.23 23.81
N SER A 120 3.96 17.38 24.45
CA SER A 120 2.95 18.38 24.05
C SER A 120 3.19 18.90 22.61
N ASP A 121 4.45 18.99 22.20
CA ASP A 121 4.91 19.40 20.86
C ASP A 121 5.05 18.23 19.86
N ASP A 122 4.33 17.12 20.10
CA ASP A 122 4.23 15.97 19.18
C ASP A 122 5.56 15.26 18.87
N LYS A 123 6.53 15.32 19.81
CA LYS A 123 7.79 14.57 19.74
C LYS A 123 7.70 13.27 20.54
N LEU A 124 8.49 12.27 20.14
CA LEU A 124 8.60 11.01 20.89
C LEU A 124 9.26 11.25 22.25
N THR A 125 8.68 10.65 23.29
CA THR A 125 9.37 10.40 24.55
C THR A 125 10.20 9.11 24.44
N GLU A 126 11.01 8.80 25.46
CA GLU A 126 11.75 7.54 25.52
C GLU A 126 10.82 6.31 25.52
N SER A 127 9.68 6.41 26.22
CA SER A 127 8.63 5.39 26.19
C SER A 127 8.00 5.26 24.80
N GLY A 128 7.71 6.40 24.15
CA GLY A 128 7.22 6.43 22.77
C GLY A 128 8.18 5.78 21.77
N GLU A 129 9.47 6.07 21.88
CA GLU A 129 10.51 5.45 21.05
C GLU A 129 10.52 3.93 21.26
N THR A 130 10.43 3.46 22.50
CA THR A 130 10.39 2.02 22.81
C THR A 130 9.20 1.33 22.16
N VAL A 131 8.01 1.94 22.22
CA VAL A 131 6.79 1.42 21.56
C VAL A 131 6.99 1.35 20.05
N VAL A 132 7.57 2.38 19.42
CA VAL A 132 7.88 2.41 17.99
C VAL A 132 8.86 1.29 17.61
N GLN A 133 9.93 1.09 18.40
CA GLN A 133 10.93 0.06 18.17
C GLN A 133 10.35 -1.36 18.28
N LYS A 134 9.51 -1.63 19.29
CA LYS A 134 8.80 -2.92 19.45
C LYS A 134 7.74 -3.14 18.37
N SER A 135 7.22 -2.06 17.79
CA SER A 135 6.18 -2.08 16.77
C SER A 135 6.67 -2.07 15.32
N LYS A 136 7.97 -2.32 15.06
CA LYS A 136 8.55 -2.32 13.70
C LYS A 136 7.76 -3.14 12.69
N LYS A 137 7.21 -4.29 13.09
CA LYS A 137 6.40 -5.15 12.20
C LYS A 137 5.11 -4.46 11.75
N ILE A 138 4.43 -3.76 12.66
CA ILE A 138 3.20 -3.02 12.36
C ILE A 138 3.48 -1.86 11.41
N ILE A 139 4.55 -1.10 11.69
CA ILE A 139 4.99 0.01 10.85
C ILE A 139 5.41 -0.49 9.46
N TRP A 140 6.09 -1.64 9.39
CA TRP A 140 6.42 -2.30 8.14
C TRP A 140 5.17 -2.71 7.36
N GLN A 141 4.18 -3.32 8.02
CA GLN A 141 2.90 -3.71 7.41
C GLN A 141 2.10 -2.52 6.89
N HIS A 142 2.16 -1.36 7.57
CA HIS A 142 1.56 -0.13 7.08
C HIS A 142 2.18 0.34 5.76
N LYS A 143 3.50 0.21 5.60
CA LYS A 143 4.25 0.59 4.39
C LYS A 143 4.18 -0.44 3.27
N ALA A 144 3.80 -1.68 3.58
CA ALA A 144 3.76 -2.78 2.63
C ALA A 144 2.50 -2.72 1.75
N ALA A 145 2.59 -3.31 0.55
CA ALA A 145 1.41 -3.54 -0.26
C ALA A 145 0.49 -4.55 0.44
N LYS A 146 -0.81 -4.28 0.42
CA LYS A 146 -1.83 -5.07 1.13
C LYS A 146 -2.68 -5.84 0.12
N THR A 147 -2.96 -7.09 0.41
CA THR A 147 -3.96 -7.90 -0.30
C THR A 147 -4.92 -8.47 0.71
N ILE A 148 -6.20 -8.11 0.60
CA ILE A 148 -7.26 -8.62 1.47
C ILE A 148 -7.87 -9.83 0.79
N LYS A 149 -7.85 -10.98 1.47
CA LYS A 149 -8.50 -12.20 0.99
C LYS A 149 -10.02 -12.14 1.20
N SER A 150 -10.74 -13.06 0.55
CA SER A 150 -12.18 -13.24 0.73
C SER A 150 -12.59 -13.50 2.19
N ASP A 151 -11.72 -14.15 2.97
CA ASP A 151 -11.92 -14.41 4.40
C ASP A 151 -11.65 -13.19 5.31
N GLY A 152 -11.23 -12.04 4.73
CA GLY A 152 -10.88 -10.82 5.45
C GLY A 152 -9.44 -10.77 5.98
N THR A 153 -8.64 -11.82 5.77
CA THR A 153 -7.23 -11.84 6.16
C THR A 153 -6.41 -10.88 5.31
N VAL A 154 -5.55 -10.08 5.94
CA VAL A 154 -4.65 -9.16 5.25
C VAL A 154 -3.29 -9.83 5.03
N LYS A 155 -2.88 -9.96 3.77
CA LYS A 155 -1.51 -10.33 3.38
C LYS A 155 -0.70 -9.08 3.05
N TYR A 156 0.56 -9.08 3.46
CA TYR A 156 1.49 -7.98 3.24
C TYR A 156 2.66 -8.43 2.39
N SER A 157 3.04 -7.61 1.41
CA SER A 157 4.23 -7.83 0.58
C SER A 157 5.04 -6.56 0.43
N SER A 158 6.36 -6.65 0.56
CA SER A 158 7.30 -5.54 0.39
C SER A 158 8.64 -6.07 -0.15
N SER A 159 9.38 -5.23 -0.88
CA SER A 159 10.76 -5.52 -1.27
C SER A 159 11.74 -5.43 -0.09
N ARG A 160 11.30 -4.85 1.04
CA ARG A 160 12.10 -4.72 2.26
C ARG A 160 11.52 -5.59 3.38
N GLY A 161 12.38 -6.10 4.25
CA GLY A 161 11.97 -6.77 5.48
C GLY A 161 11.59 -5.76 6.58
N VAL A 162 11.18 -6.30 7.74
CA VAL A 162 10.80 -5.51 8.93
C VAL A 162 11.93 -4.58 9.39
N SER A 163 13.18 -4.98 9.20
CA SER A 163 14.38 -4.18 9.51
C SER A 163 14.61 -3.02 8.52
N GLY A 164 13.80 -2.90 7.47
CA GLY A 164 14.01 -1.95 6.37
C GLY A 164 15.06 -2.38 5.35
N LYS A 165 15.79 -3.49 5.59
CA LYS A 165 16.75 -4.04 4.63
C LYS A 165 16.02 -4.69 3.45
N LEU A 166 16.59 -4.56 2.25
CA LEU A 166 16.09 -5.23 1.06
C LEU A 166 16.11 -6.75 1.26
N LEU A 167 15.03 -7.42 0.88
CA LEU A 167 14.97 -8.87 0.85
C LEU A 167 15.76 -9.36 -0.36
N VAL A 168 16.65 -10.33 -0.15
CA VAL A 168 17.46 -10.90 -1.23
C VAL A 168 16.54 -11.61 -2.22
N VAL A 169 16.65 -11.23 -3.49
CA VAL A 169 15.98 -11.92 -4.58
C VAL A 169 17.02 -12.76 -5.31
N ASN A 170 16.80 -14.07 -5.38
CA ASN A 170 17.70 -15.00 -6.07
C ASN A 170 17.45 -14.98 -7.59
N LYS A 171 18.50 -15.23 -8.38
CA LYS A 171 18.38 -15.36 -9.84
C LYS A 171 17.45 -16.54 -10.17
N ALA A 172 16.44 -16.29 -11.00
CA ALA A 172 15.53 -17.32 -11.48
C ALA A 172 16.24 -18.24 -12.48
N LYS A 173 15.92 -19.54 -12.45
CA LYS A 173 16.40 -20.49 -13.47
C LYS A 173 15.51 -20.39 -14.71
N TYR A 174 16.13 -20.29 -15.88
CA TYR A 174 15.40 -20.33 -17.14
C TYR A 174 14.62 -21.66 -17.25
N PRO A 175 13.35 -21.64 -17.66
CA PRO A 175 12.54 -22.86 -17.72
C PRO A 175 13.09 -23.83 -18.77
N LYS A 176 13.17 -25.12 -18.42
CA LYS A 176 13.62 -26.18 -19.36
C LYS A 176 12.69 -26.33 -20.56
N THR A 177 11.41 -25.99 -20.40
CA THR A 177 10.41 -26.04 -21.45
C THR A 177 9.87 -24.63 -21.68
N PRO A 178 9.94 -24.09 -22.91
CA PRO A 178 9.54 -22.71 -23.22
C PRO A 178 8.02 -22.59 -23.40
N ARG A 179 7.23 -23.13 -22.45
CA ARG A 179 5.79 -22.84 -22.41
C ARG A 179 5.60 -21.37 -22.05
N LYS A 180 4.64 -20.72 -22.70
CA LYS A 180 4.35 -19.29 -22.52
C LYS A 180 4.23 -18.90 -21.04
N ASP A 181 3.45 -19.65 -20.26
CA ASP A 181 3.23 -19.36 -18.83
C ASP A 181 4.50 -19.49 -17.99
N TYR A 182 5.39 -20.43 -18.34
CA TYR A 182 6.67 -20.59 -17.65
C TYR A 182 7.63 -19.46 -17.98
N LEU A 183 7.64 -19.01 -19.23
CA LEU A 183 8.44 -17.85 -19.64
C LEU A 183 7.94 -16.57 -18.99
N GLU A 184 6.63 -16.35 -18.92
CA GLU A 184 6.04 -15.20 -18.24
C GLU A 184 6.39 -15.20 -16.75
N SER A 185 6.20 -16.33 -16.06
CA SER A 185 6.59 -16.48 -14.65
C SER A 185 8.09 -16.24 -14.43
N TYR A 186 8.92 -16.74 -15.34
CA TYR A 186 10.36 -16.51 -15.33
C TYR A 186 10.69 -15.02 -15.46
N PHE A 187 10.16 -14.33 -16.47
CA PHE A 187 10.44 -12.90 -16.68
C PHE A 187 9.94 -12.03 -15.52
N VAL A 188 8.81 -12.34 -14.91
CA VAL A 188 8.33 -11.65 -13.71
C VAL A 188 9.35 -11.78 -12.58
N LYS A 189 9.86 -12.99 -12.31
CA LYS A 189 10.88 -13.22 -11.27
C LYS A 189 12.21 -12.56 -11.62
N SER A 190 12.63 -12.61 -12.88
CA SER A 190 13.84 -11.93 -13.34
C SER A 190 13.73 -10.41 -13.18
N ASN A 191 12.58 -9.80 -13.46
CA ASN A 191 12.37 -8.37 -13.25
C ASN A 191 12.44 -7.99 -11.76
N GLN A 192 11.90 -8.83 -10.87
CA GLN A 192 12.05 -8.63 -9.42
C GLN A 192 13.52 -8.67 -9.00
N ARG A 193 14.30 -9.58 -9.57
CA ARG A 193 15.76 -9.68 -9.35
C ARG A 193 16.49 -8.44 -9.86
N ILE A 194 16.19 -7.97 -11.07
CA ILE A 194 16.80 -6.77 -11.65
C ILE A 194 16.47 -5.53 -10.81
N GLN A 195 15.22 -5.39 -10.36
CA GLN A 195 14.80 -4.32 -9.45
C GLN A 195 15.57 -4.38 -8.12
N TYR A 196 15.74 -5.58 -7.53
CA TYR A 196 16.54 -5.77 -6.33
C TYR A 196 18.00 -5.34 -6.54
N LEU A 197 18.63 -5.70 -7.66
CA LEU A 197 20.01 -5.32 -7.98
C LEU A 197 20.15 -3.80 -8.14
N TRP A 198 19.19 -3.17 -8.80
CA TRP A 198 19.12 -1.72 -8.91
C TRP A 198 19.00 -1.03 -7.54
N GLU A 199 18.05 -1.48 -6.71
CA GLU A 199 17.80 -0.90 -5.37
C GLU A 199 18.97 -1.14 -4.40
N SER A 200 19.67 -2.27 -4.54
CA SER A 200 20.87 -2.60 -3.76
C SER A 200 22.15 -2.00 -4.33
N LYS A 201 22.06 -1.19 -5.39
CA LYS A 201 23.17 -0.49 -6.06
C LYS A 201 24.22 -1.41 -6.68
N GLN A 202 23.88 -2.66 -6.97
CA GLN A 202 24.74 -3.61 -7.69
C GLN A 202 24.62 -3.36 -9.21
N TYR A 203 25.07 -2.20 -9.68
CA TYR A 203 24.76 -1.70 -11.02
C TYR A 203 25.36 -2.53 -12.15
N GLU A 204 26.61 -2.99 -12.01
CA GLU A 204 27.26 -3.83 -13.03
C GLU A 204 26.51 -5.16 -13.22
N LEU A 205 26.15 -5.81 -12.11
CA LEU A 205 25.39 -7.05 -12.15
C LEU A 205 23.96 -6.82 -12.65
N CYS A 206 23.35 -5.68 -12.28
CA CYS A 206 22.03 -5.27 -12.75
C CYS A 206 22.00 -5.13 -14.27
N GLU A 207 22.97 -4.41 -14.84
CA GLU A 207 23.10 -4.21 -16.29
C GLU A 207 23.28 -5.55 -17.02
N LYS A 208 24.21 -6.39 -16.54
CA LYS A 208 24.46 -7.72 -17.11
C LYS A 208 23.20 -8.60 -17.11
N GLU A 209 22.55 -8.76 -15.96
CA GLU A 209 21.36 -9.60 -15.85
C GLU A 209 20.18 -9.01 -16.63
N ALA A 210 20.03 -7.69 -16.69
CA ALA A 210 18.96 -7.04 -17.45
C ALA A 210 19.13 -7.20 -18.98
N LEU A 211 20.34 -7.03 -19.50
CA LEU A 211 20.63 -7.27 -20.92
C LEU A 211 20.38 -8.74 -21.30
N GLU A 212 20.82 -9.69 -20.47
CA GLU A 212 20.51 -11.12 -20.65
C GLU A 212 19.00 -11.35 -20.78
N GLN A 213 18.16 -10.67 -19.98
CA GLN A 213 16.70 -10.81 -20.11
C GLN A 213 16.16 -10.21 -21.41
N VAL A 214 16.68 -9.05 -21.84
CA VAL A 214 16.28 -8.44 -23.11
C VAL A 214 16.60 -9.37 -24.27
N ASP A 215 17.79 -9.98 -24.28
CA ASP A 215 18.22 -10.94 -25.31
C ASP A 215 17.36 -12.22 -25.29
N LEU A 216 16.91 -12.65 -24.12
CA LEU A 216 15.97 -13.77 -23.97
C LEU A 216 14.52 -13.42 -24.38
N GLY A 217 14.25 -12.18 -24.80
CA GLY A 217 12.95 -11.74 -25.27
C GLY A 217 12.00 -11.23 -24.18
N ASN A 218 12.53 -10.77 -23.04
CA ASN A 218 11.72 -10.15 -21.99
C ASN A 218 11.11 -8.83 -22.48
N LYS A 219 9.77 -8.79 -22.58
CA LYS A 219 9.02 -7.64 -23.08
C LYS A 219 8.43 -6.75 -21.99
N PHE A 220 8.73 -6.98 -20.72
CA PHE A 220 8.16 -6.17 -19.64
C PHE A 220 8.80 -4.78 -19.58
N PRO A 221 8.05 -3.68 -19.38
CA PRO A 221 8.60 -2.33 -19.35
C PRO A 221 9.72 -2.10 -18.31
N ALA A 222 9.68 -2.85 -17.21
CA ALA A 222 10.58 -2.67 -16.08
C ALA A 222 12.06 -2.83 -16.48
N VAL A 223 12.40 -3.84 -17.29
CA VAL A 223 13.80 -4.10 -17.67
C VAL A 223 14.40 -2.95 -18.49
N TYR A 224 13.65 -2.46 -19.49
CA TYR A 224 14.07 -1.33 -20.33
C TYR A 224 14.17 -0.03 -19.52
N SER A 225 13.24 0.19 -18.59
CA SER A 225 13.22 1.37 -17.73
C SER A 225 14.47 1.43 -16.83
N ILE A 226 14.84 0.29 -16.24
CA ILE A 226 16.00 0.16 -15.36
C ILE A 226 17.30 0.36 -16.14
N LEU A 227 17.44 -0.30 -17.31
CA LEU A 227 18.60 -0.09 -18.18
C LEU A 227 18.74 1.37 -18.62
N ALA A 228 17.64 2.02 -19.02
CA ALA A 228 17.67 3.44 -19.35
C ALA A 228 18.14 4.29 -18.16
N MET A 229 17.68 4.02 -16.92
CA MET A 229 18.15 4.72 -15.71
C MET A 229 19.63 4.48 -15.41
N LEU A 230 20.13 3.26 -15.64
CA LEU A 230 21.56 2.93 -15.52
C LEU A 230 22.39 3.74 -16.51
N TYR A 231 22.05 3.69 -17.80
CA TYR A 231 22.77 4.40 -18.85
C TYR A 231 22.76 5.91 -18.65
N ARG A 232 21.61 6.47 -18.24
CA ARG A 232 21.49 7.88 -17.86
C ARG A 232 22.51 8.28 -16.79
N LYS A 233 22.60 7.47 -15.73
CA LYS A 233 23.50 7.72 -14.60
C LYS A 233 24.97 7.66 -15.01
N GLN A 234 25.29 6.81 -15.98
CA GLN A 234 26.62 6.68 -16.57
C GLN A 234 26.89 7.70 -17.71
N LYS A 235 25.94 8.60 -18.01
CA LYS A 235 25.98 9.54 -19.15
C LYS A 235 26.11 8.86 -20.52
N ARG A 236 25.73 7.58 -20.62
CA ARG A 236 25.70 6.80 -21.87
C ARG A 236 24.39 7.05 -22.60
N TYR A 237 24.22 8.25 -23.12
CA TYR A 237 22.94 8.70 -23.66
C TYR A 237 22.51 7.94 -24.93
N GLN A 238 23.46 7.52 -25.77
CA GLN A 238 23.15 6.70 -26.94
C GLN A 238 22.56 5.34 -26.53
N ASP A 239 23.18 4.67 -25.54
CA ASP A 239 22.67 3.40 -25.02
C ASP A 239 21.30 3.55 -24.36
N GLU A 240 21.06 4.67 -23.67
CA GLU A 240 19.75 5.03 -23.14
C GLU A 240 18.70 5.18 -24.25
N LEU A 241 19.05 5.85 -25.35
CA LEU A 241 18.15 6.03 -26.50
C LEU A 241 17.80 4.69 -27.14
N ASP A 242 18.82 3.86 -27.39
CA ASP A 242 18.67 2.57 -28.08
C ASP A 242 17.81 1.60 -27.26
N ILE A 243 18.01 1.53 -25.94
CA ILE A 243 17.21 0.65 -25.09
C ILE A 243 15.77 1.13 -24.94
N LEU A 244 15.52 2.45 -24.96
CA LEU A 244 14.17 2.99 -24.94
C LEU A 244 13.41 2.69 -26.25
N LYS A 245 14.08 2.77 -27.40
CA LYS A 245 13.50 2.37 -28.71
C LYS A 245 13.13 0.89 -28.71
N LYS A 246 14.03 0.01 -28.27
CA LYS A 246 13.73 -1.43 -28.06
C LYS A 246 12.56 -1.64 -27.12
N GLY A 247 12.45 -0.85 -26.05
CA GLY A 247 11.33 -0.90 -25.10
C GLY A 247 9.99 -0.54 -25.76
N VAL A 248 9.95 0.47 -26.62
CA VAL A 248 8.76 0.86 -27.40
C VAL A 248 8.34 -0.27 -28.33
N GLU A 249 9.26 -0.84 -29.10
CA GLU A 249 9.00 -1.97 -30.01
C GLU A 249 8.45 -3.19 -29.24
N ALA A 250 9.06 -3.52 -28.11
CA ALA A 250 8.61 -4.61 -27.25
C ALA A 250 7.16 -4.41 -26.79
N GLN A 251 6.78 -3.20 -26.35
CA GLN A 251 5.41 -2.90 -25.92
C GLN A 251 4.40 -2.95 -27.07
N ILE A 252 4.77 -2.45 -28.26
CA ILE A 252 3.92 -2.53 -29.45
C ILE A 252 3.63 -4.00 -29.78
N SER A 253 4.66 -4.87 -29.72
CA SER A 253 4.53 -6.29 -30.07
C SER A 253 3.60 -7.10 -29.16
N ILE A 254 3.33 -6.63 -27.94
CA ILE A 254 2.41 -7.27 -26.99
C ILE A 254 1.06 -6.54 -26.88
N GLN A 255 0.81 -5.56 -27.77
CA GLN A 255 -0.41 -4.76 -27.80
C GLN A 255 -0.75 -4.11 -26.43
N ASN A 256 0.27 -3.73 -25.64
CA ASN A 256 0.07 -3.14 -24.32
C ASN A 256 -0.22 -1.63 -24.45
N PRO A 257 -1.42 -1.15 -24.09
CA PRO A 257 -1.80 0.23 -24.35
C PRO A 257 -1.13 1.23 -23.39
N GLY A 258 -0.37 2.15 -23.98
CA GLY A 258 -0.34 3.55 -23.58
C GLY A 258 0.76 3.98 -22.62
N VAL A 259 0.70 3.56 -21.35
CA VAL A 259 1.47 4.25 -20.27
C VAL A 259 2.97 4.08 -20.46
N ALA A 260 3.45 2.84 -20.60
CA ALA A 260 4.88 2.58 -20.76
C ALA A 260 5.44 3.19 -22.06
N ILE A 261 4.73 3.06 -23.18
CA ILE A 261 5.14 3.64 -24.47
C ILE A 261 5.24 5.16 -24.38
N ARG A 262 4.23 5.80 -23.78
CA ARG A 262 4.22 7.26 -23.57
C ARG A 262 5.41 7.69 -22.72
N ASP A 263 5.69 6.98 -21.64
CA ASP A 263 6.76 7.33 -20.72
C ASP A 263 8.14 7.11 -21.38
N PHE A 264 8.31 6.05 -22.18
CA PHE A 264 9.50 5.86 -23.01
C PHE A 264 9.68 6.96 -24.04
N ARG A 265 8.63 7.33 -24.78
CA ARG A 265 8.70 8.41 -25.79
C ARG A 265 9.07 9.76 -25.17
N LYS A 266 8.47 10.11 -24.03
CA LYS A 266 8.86 11.33 -23.29
C LYS A 266 10.33 11.33 -22.93
N ARG A 267 10.85 10.17 -22.51
CA ARG A 267 12.24 10.02 -22.13
C ARG A 267 13.19 10.06 -23.33
N ILE A 268 12.80 9.47 -24.47
CA ILE A 268 13.54 9.55 -25.73
C ILE A 268 13.78 11.01 -26.12
N ILE A 269 12.72 11.84 -26.15
CA ILE A 269 12.83 13.28 -26.46
C ILE A 269 13.87 13.94 -25.54
N ARG A 270 13.78 13.66 -24.23
CA ARG A 270 14.71 14.24 -23.25
C ARG A 270 16.15 13.75 -23.42
N VAL A 271 16.37 12.54 -23.92
CA VAL A 271 17.70 11.99 -24.16
C VAL A 271 18.30 12.57 -25.43
N GLU A 272 17.52 12.71 -26.49
CA GLU A 272 17.92 13.36 -27.75
C GLU A 272 18.36 14.82 -27.49
N GLU A 273 17.64 15.56 -26.65
CA GLU A 273 18.05 16.91 -26.20
C GLU A 273 19.41 16.95 -25.50
N LEU A 274 19.89 15.85 -24.92
CA LEU A 274 21.15 15.80 -24.19
C LEU A 274 22.30 15.25 -25.00
N ILE A 275 22.00 14.47 -26.04
CA ILE A 275 22.97 14.08 -27.05
C ILE A 275 23.37 15.30 -27.88
N ASN A 276 22.42 16.19 -28.16
CA ASN A 276 22.63 17.39 -28.96
C ASN A 276 23.19 18.60 -28.17
N LYS A 277 23.62 18.40 -26.92
CA LYS A 277 24.23 19.42 -26.05
C LYS A 277 25.68 19.08 -25.77
#